data_AF-A0A1T5ENG5-F1
#
_entry.id   AF-A0A1T5ENG5-F1
#
_cell.length_a   1.000
_cell.length_b   1.000
_cell.length_c   1.000
_cell.angle_alpha   90.00
_cell.angle_beta   90.00
_cell.angle_gamma   90.00
#
_symmetry.space_group_name_H-M   'P 1'
#
loop_
_entity.id
_entity.type
_entity.pdbx_description
1 polymer ?
#
loop_
_entity_poly.entity_id
_entity_poly.type
_entity_poly.pdbx_seq_one_letter_code
_entity_poly.pdbx_strand_id
1 'polypeptide(L)'
;MSVTDIAEARRRREDRRAAIVAAADWLIHNTVFWQSWRDNAEFYRRWPDFEAAELEAVGRDAERRVAIQLPTPITAADLDAAVAGLTGRYELWTRASNWLLRYWPARGLDDPEFVRHFGEMTMAELVLAAIERERRQLRALGQIP
;
A
#
# COMPACT_ATOMS: atom_id res chain seq x y z
N MET A 1 31.34 -15.43 24.60
CA MET A 1 30.55 -14.78 23.54
C MET A 1 31.54 -14.30 22.51
N SER A 2 31.64 -14.99 21.38
CA SER A 2 32.64 -14.74 20.34
C SER A 2 32.14 -13.69 19.35
N VAL A 3 33.06 -13.02 18.65
CA VAL A 3 32.74 -12.08 17.55
C VAL A 3 31.88 -12.76 16.47
N THR A 4 32.02 -14.08 16.30
CA THR A 4 31.21 -14.90 15.39
C THR A 4 29.74 -14.98 15.82
N ASP A 5 29.47 -15.10 17.12
CA ASP A 5 28.10 -15.13 17.67
C ASP A 5 27.36 -13.80 17.43
N ILE A 6 28.09 -12.68 17.50
CA ILE A 6 27.56 -11.33 17.28
C ILE A 6 27.23 -11.11 15.80
N ALA A 7 28.11 -11.53 14.90
CA ALA A 7 27.89 -11.42 13.45
C ALA A 7 26.69 -12.26 13.00
N GLU A 8 26.55 -13.48 13.53
CA GLU A 8 25.41 -14.36 13.22
C GLU A 8 24.09 -13.82 13.78
N ALA A 9 24.08 -13.33 15.02
CA ALA A 9 22.91 -12.69 15.61
C ALA A 9 22.47 -11.45 14.80
N ARG A 10 23.44 -10.65 14.33
CA ARG A 10 23.16 -9.50 13.47
C ARG A 10 22.54 -9.93 12.13
N ARG A 11 23.10 -10.95 11.48
CA ARG A 11 22.60 -11.46 10.20
C ARG A 11 21.16 -11.95 10.33
N ARG A 12 20.85 -12.77 11.35
CA ARG A 12 19.48 -13.24 11.60
C ARG A 12 18.50 -12.09 11.81
N ARG A 13 18.92 -11.02 12.50
CA ARG A 13 18.11 -9.81 12.69
C ARG A 13 17.85 -9.08 11.36
N GLU A 14 18.86 -8.96 10.50
CA GLU A 14 18.73 -8.34 9.18
C GLU A 14 17.82 -9.17 8.26
N ASP A 15 17.99 -10.49 8.23
CA ASP A 15 17.13 -11.41 7.48
C ASP A 15 15.67 -11.31 7.95
N ARG A 16 15.45 -11.22 9.27
CA ARG A 16 14.10 -11.10 9.82
C ARG A 16 13.45 -9.76 9.48
N ARG A 17 14.21 -8.67 9.51
CA ARG A 17 13.74 -7.36 9.06
C ARG A 17 13.38 -7.38 7.58
N ALA A 18 14.18 -8.02 6.74
CA ALA A 18 13.89 -8.18 5.32
C ALA A 18 12.61 -8.98 5.09
N ALA A 19 12.37 -10.04 5.87
CA ALA A 19 11.13 -10.82 5.82
C ALA A 19 9.90 -9.98 6.16
N ILE A 20 9.96 -9.14 7.21
CA ILE A 20 8.86 -8.21 7.57
C ILE A 20 8.56 -7.25 6.43
N VAL A 21 9.60 -6.65 5.83
CA VAL A 21 9.48 -5.72 4.69
C VAL A 21 8.82 -6.39 3.48
N ALA A 22 9.20 -7.65 3.18
CA ALA A 22 8.64 -8.42 2.08
C ALA A 22 7.18 -8.84 2.34
N ALA A 23 6.85 -9.16 3.60
CA ALA A 23 5.49 -9.51 3.99
C ALA A 23 4.54 -8.31 3.93
N ALA A 24 5.00 -7.12 4.37
CA ALA A 24 4.23 -5.88 4.25
C ALA A 24 3.99 -5.49 2.79
N ASP A 25 5.00 -5.64 1.94
CA ASP A 25 4.88 -5.42 0.50
C ASP A 25 3.86 -6.38 -0.14
N TRP A 26 3.90 -7.65 0.25
CA TRP A 26 2.94 -8.62 -0.25
C TRP A 26 1.52 -8.30 0.21
N LEU A 27 1.32 -7.89 1.47
CA LEU A 27 -0.01 -7.55 1.99
C LEU A 27 -0.69 -6.47 1.14
N ILE A 28 0.03 -5.38 0.84
CA ILE A 28 -0.54 -4.27 0.07
C ILE A 28 -0.88 -4.67 -1.36
N HIS A 29 -0.19 -5.65 -1.93
CA HIS A 29 -0.42 -6.15 -3.30
C HIS A 29 -1.40 -7.32 -3.39
N ASN A 30 -1.77 -7.96 -2.29
CA ASN A 30 -2.57 -9.21 -2.31
C ASN A 30 -3.79 -9.18 -1.38
N THR A 31 -4.01 -8.08 -0.65
CA THR A 31 -5.20 -7.91 0.19
C THR A 31 -6.10 -6.85 -0.43
N VAL A 32 -7.37 -7.17 -0.61
CA VAL A 32 -8.37 -6.21 -1.10
C VAL A 32 -8.58 -5.09 -0.09
N PHE A 33 -8.77 -3.86 -0.57
CA PHE A 33 -8.69 -2.67 0.28
C PHE A 33 -9.74 -2.61 1.41
N TRP A 34 -10.90 -3.27 1.24
CA TRP A 34 -12.01 -3.25 2.20
C TRP A 34 -11.94 -4.41 3.20
N GLN A 35 -11.02 -5.35 3.02
CA GLN A 35 -10.83 -6.48 3.93
C GLN A 35 -9.70 -6.18 4.91
N SER A 36 -9.89 -6.56 6.17
CA SER A 36 -8.80 -6.58 7.14
C SER A 36 -7.73 -7.59 6.70
N TRP A 37 -6.48 -7.17 6.63
CA TRP A 37 -5.37 -8.09 6.32
C TRP A 37 -5.22 -9.20 7.36
N ARG A 38 -5.69 -9.00 8.59
CA ARG A 38 -5.72 -10.03 9.64
C ARG A 38 -6.67 -11.19 9.33
N ASP A 39 -7.57 -11.01 8.37
CA ASP A 39 -8.48 -12.06 7.90
C ASP A 39 -7.96 -12.74 6.63
N ASN A 40 -6.76 -12.37 6.14
CA ASN A 40 -6.17 -12.93 4.92
C ASN A 40 -5.50 -14.29 5.22
N ALA A 41 -6.23 -15.39 5.01
CA ALA A 41 -5.71 -16.74 5.24
C ALA A 41 -4.45 -17.07 4.40
N GLU A 42 -4.32 -16.50 3.21
CA GLU A 42 -3.15 -16.72 2.35
C GLU A 42 -1.88 -16.09 2.94
N PHE A 43 -2.00 -14.94 3.60
CA PHE A 43 -0.90 -14.31 4.32
C PHE A 43 -0.31 -15.26 5.36
N TYR A 44 -1.14 -15.82 6.24
CA TYR A 44 -0.67 -16.73 7.30
C TYR A 44 -0.11 -18.04 6.73
N ARG A 45 -0.64 -18.52 5.60
CA ARG A 45 -0.07 -19.68 4.89
C ARG A 45 1.35 -19.40 4.37
N ARG A 46 1.62 -18.17 3.94
CA ARG A 46 2.90 -17.78 3.35
C ARG A 46 3.96 -17.40 4.39
N TRP A 47 3.54 -16.89 5.55
CA TRP A 47 4.42 -16.58 6.68
C TRP A 47 3.93 -17.27 7.97
N PRO A 48 4.01 -18.61 8.04
CA PRO A 48 3.49 -19.37 9.18
C PRO A 48 4.30 -19.12 10.47
N ASP A 49 5.57 -18.75 10.35
CA ASP A 49 6.50 -18.65 11.47
C ASP A 49 6.59 -17.23 12.07
N PHE A 50 5.72 -16.30 11.69
CA PHE A 50 5.72 -14.94 12.25
C PHE A 50 5.12 -14.91 13.65
N GLU A 51 5.89 -14.37 14.59
CA GLU A 51 5.42 -14.14 15.95
C GLU A 51 4.54 -12.89 16.02
N ALA A 52 3.78 -12.74 17.12
CA ALA A 52 2.86 -11.63 17.30
C ALA A 52 3.52 -10.25 17.10
N ALA A 53 4.72 -10.03 17.65
CA ALA A 53 5.44 -8.76 17.50
C ALA A 53 5.81 -8.44 16.05
N GLU A 54 6.03 -9.46 15.23
CA GLU A 54 6.42 -9.34 13.83
C GLU A 54 5.21 -9.13 12.94
N LEU A 55 4.10 -9.81 13.24
CA LEU A 55 2.80 -9.53 12.64
C LEU A 55 2.40 -8.06 12.86
N GLU A 56 2.58 -7.52 14.06
CA GLU A 56 2.35 -6.10 14.33
C GLU A 56 3.31 -5.19 13.55
N ALA A 57 4.58 -5.59 13.40
CA ALA A 57 5.54 -4.83 12.61
C ALA A 57 5.19 -4.82 11.11
N VAL A 58 4.70 -5.94 10.58
CA VAL A 58 4.20 -6.07 9.21
C VAL A 58 2.99 -5.17 8.99
N GLY A 59 1.99 -5.25 9.88
CA GLY A 59 0.79 -4.42 9.81
C GLY A 59 1.12 -2.92 9.80
N ARG A 60 1.97 -2.48 10.73
CA ARG A 60 2.43 -1.09 10.78
C ARG A 60 3.17 -0.65 9.52
N ASP A 61 4.03 -1.51 8.96
CA ASP A 61 4.75 -1.14 7.73
C ASP A 61 3.81 -1.10 6.52
N ALA A 62 2.83 -2.01 6.42
CA ALA A 62 1.80 -1.99 5.39
C ALA A 62 0.94 -0.72 5.49
N GLU A 63 0.43 -0.40 6.69
CA GLU A 63 -0.33 0.83 6.98
C GLU A 63 0.46 2.08 6.61
N ARG A 64 1.74 2.14 7.00
CA ARG A 64 2.64 3.27 6.68
C ARG A 64 2.79 3.48 5.17
N ARG A 65 2.86 2.39 4.38
CA ARG A 65 3.00 2.46 2.92
C ARG A 65 1.73 2.95 2.24
N VAL A 66 0.55 2.59 2.76
CA VAL A 66 -0.74 2.97 2.15
C VAL A 66 -1.24 4.33 2.62
N ALA A 67 -0.80 4.81 3.78
CA ALA A 67 -1.23 6.09 4.38
C ALA A 67 -0.70 7.35 3.68
N ILE A 68 -0.04 7.23 2.51
CA ILE A 68 0.72 8.26 1.77
C ILE A 68 0.64 9.67 2.37
N GLN A 69 1.77 10.15 2.86
CA GLN A 69 1.92 11.54 3.29
C GLN A 69 2.60 12.35 2.19
N LEU A 70 1.82 13.21 1.52
CA LEU A 70 2.36 14.14 0.52
C LEU A 70 2.70 15.49 1.17
N PRO A 71 3.87 16.08 0.85
CA PRO A 71 4.22 17.42 1.31
C PRO A 71 3.31 18.49 0.70
N THR A 72 3.23 19.67 1.32
CA THR A 72 2.53 20.84 0.76
C THR A 72 3.53 21.99 0.60
N PRO A 73 3.73 22.56 -0.60
CA PRO A 73 3.06 22.20 -1.87
C PRO A 73 3.48 20.83 -2.42
N ILE A 74 2.56 20.16 -3.12
CA ILE A 74 2.80 18.85 -3.75
C ILE A 74 3.50 19.07 -5.11
N THR A 75 4.56 18.30 -5.40
CA THR A 75 5.22 18.28 -6.71
C THR A 75 4.93 16.98 -7.46
N ALA A 76 5.17 16.96 -8.78
CA ALA A 76 5.08 15.74 -9.58
C ALA A 76 6.04 14.64 -9.08
N ALA A 77 7.23 15.02 -8.62
CA ALA A 77 8.21 14.09 -8.06
C ALA A 77 7.72 13.45 -6.76
N ASP A 78 6.97 14.18 -5.93
CA ASP A 78 6.36 13.60 -4.71
C ASP A 78 5.34 12.53 -5.07
N LEU A 79 4.54 12.76 -6.11
CA LEU A 79 3.57 11.78 -6.60
C LEU A 79 4.27 10.54 -7.18
N ASP A 80 5.34 10.73 -7.96
CA ASP A 80 6.13 9.62 -8.53
C ASP A 80 6.82 8.81 -7.43
N ALA A 81 7.37 9.48 -6.41
CA ALA A 81 7.96 8.83 -5.25
C ALA A 81 6.91 8.04 -4.44
N ALA A 82 5.70 8.58 -4.30
CA ALA A 82 4.63 7.95 -3.53
C ALA A 82 4.10 6.65 -4.16
N VAL A 83 4.20 6.51 -5.49
CA VAL A 83 3.82 5.28 -6.20
C VAL A 83 5.03 4.41 -6.56
N ALA A 84 6.24 4.83 -6.19
CA ALA A 84 7.45 4.08 -6.50
C ALA A 84 7.39 2.69 -5.84
N GLY A 85 7.47 1.64 -6.67
CA GLY A 85 7.42 0.25 -6.22
C GLY A 85 6.00 -0.31 -6.04
N LEU A 86 4.96 0.48 -6.27
CA LEU A 86 3.59 -0.04 -6.33
C LEU A 86 3.29 -0.57 -7.73
N THR A 87 2.62 -1.72 -7.78
CA THR A 87 2.17 -2.34 -9.03
C THR A 87 0.69 -2.70 -8.94
N GLY A 88 0.02 -2.79 -10.09
CA GLY A 88 -1.40 -3.07 -10.14
C GLY A 88 -1.96 -3.06 -11.56
N ARG A 89 -3.22 -3.49 -11.70
CA ARG A 89 -3.94 -3.55 -12.98
C ARG A 89 -4.24 -2.14 -13.49
N TYR A 90 -3.49 -1.67 -14.49
CA TYR A 90 -3.58 -0.31 -15.05
C TYR A 90 -5.01 0.15 -15.31
N GLU A 91 -5.77 -0.64 -16.06
CA GLU A 91 -7.15 -0.30 -16.43
C GLU A 91 -8.06 -0.14 -15.21
N LEU A 92 -7.84 -0.95 -14.16
CA LEU A 92 -8.67 -0.95 -12.96
C LEU A 92 -8.44 0.30 -12.13
N TRP A 93 -7.19 0.60 -11.75
CA TRP A 93 -6.90 1.76 -10.91
C TRP A 93 -7.11 3.09 -11.67
N THR A 94 -6.96 3.10 -13.00
CA THR A 94 -7.29 4.27 -13.85
C THR A 94 -8.80 4.54 -13.90
N ARG A 95 -9.62 3.50 -13.92
CA ARG A 95 -11.09 3.64 -13.84
C ARG A 95 -11.52 4.06 -12.44
N ALA A 96 -10.90 3.51 -11.40
CA ALA A 96 -11.15 3.91 -10.02
C ALA A 96 -10.78 5.39 -9.79
N SER A 97 -9.66 5.87 -10.33
CA SER A 97 -9.28 7.28 -10.21
C SER A 97 -10.29 8.23 -10.88
N ASN A 98 -10.87 7.84 -12.02
CA ASN A 98 -11.98 8.58 -12.65
C ASN A 98 -13.23 8.63 -11.76
N TRP A 99 -13.59 7.51 -11.14
CA TRP A 99 -14.71 7.46 -10.22
C TRP A 99 -14.45 8.38 -9.02
N LEU A 100 -13.27 8.29 -8.40
CA LEU A 100 -12.88 9.12 -7.27
C LEU A 100 -12.86 10.61 -7.64
N LEU A 101 -12.38 10.97 -8.83
CA LEU A 101 -12.38 12.35 -9.30
C LEU A 101 -13.80 12.94 -9.38
N ARG A 102 -14.79 12.12 -9.73
CA ARG A 102 -16.19 12.54 -9.93
C ARG A 102 -17.00 12.58 -8.64
N TYR A 103 -16.74 11.65 -7.71
CA TYR A 103 -17.63 11.40 -6.58
C TYR A 103 -17.00 11.63 -5.20
N TRP A 104 -15.67 11.59 -5.07
CA TRP A 104 -15.01 11.86 -3.80
C TRP A 104 -14.91 13.37 -3.52
N PRO A 105 -15.16 13.85 -2.28
CA PRO A 105 -15.39 13.09 -1.04
C PRO A 105 -16.86 12.83 -0.71
N ALA A 106 -17.80 13.21 -1.59
CA ALA A 106 -19.23 13.06 -1.32
C ALA A 106 -19.68 11.60 -1.21
N ARG A 107 -18.98 10.68 -1.90
CA ARG A 107 -19.18 9.23 -1.84
C ARG A 107 -17.87 8.56 -1.44
N GLY A 108 -17.95 7.74 -0.39
CA GLY A 108 -16.81 7.05 0.21
C GLY A 108 -16.37 5.78 -0.54
N LEU A 109 -15.38 5.10 0.02
CA LEU A 109 -14.90 3.81 -0.50
C LEU A 109 -15.81 2.64 -0.11
N ASP A 110 -16.67 2.86 0.89
CA ASP A 110 -17.74 1.97 1.35
C ASP A 110 -19.02 2.10 0.51
N ASP A 111 -19.06 3.03 -0.45
CA ASP A 111 -20.17 3.19 -1.36
C ASP A 111 -20.44 1.89 -2.14
N PRO A 112 -21.67 1.35 -2.14
CA PRO A 112 -21.98 0.08 -2.80
C PRO A 112 -21.64 0.04 -4.29
N GLU A 113 -21.71 1.18 -5.00
CA GLU A 113 -21.31 1.26 -6.39
C GLU A 113 -19.79 1.16 -6.55
N PHE A 114 -19.04 1.78 -5.63
CA PHE A 114 -17.58 1.65 -5.61
C PHE A 114 -17.18 0.20 -5.34
N VAL A 115 -17.71 -0.42 -4.28
CA VAL A 115 -17.42 -1.82 -3.93
C VAL A 115 -17.83 -2.77 -5.07
N ARG A 116 -18.97 -2.55 -5.71
CA ARG A 116 -19.42 -3.39 -6.84
C ARG A 116 -18.46 -3.33 -8.04
N HIS A 117 -17.83 -2.19 -8.30
CA HIS A 117 -16.95 -2.00 -9.45
C HIS A 117 -15.47 -2.23 -9.16
N PHE A 118 -15.07 -2.01 -7.92
CA PHE A 118 -13.67 -1.90 -7.52
C PHE A 118 -13.34 -2.74 -6.28
N GLY A 119 -14.28 -3.53 -5.75
CA GLY A 119 -14.09 -4.37 -4.57
C GLY A 119 -12.98 -5.41 -4.71
N GLU A 120 -12.55 -5.74 -5.93
CA GLU A 120 -11.40 -6.61 -6.17
C GLU A 120 -10.06 -5.87 -6.11
N MET A 121 -10.05 -4.54 -5.94
CA MET A 121 -8.81 -3.76 -5.90
C MET A 121 -8.02 -4.08 -4.64
N THR A 122 -6.71 -4.24 -4.81
CA THR A 122 -5.77 -4.34 -3.70
C THR A 122 -5.56 -2.99 -3.04
N MET A 123 -4.97 -2.97 -1.85
CA MET A 123 -4.58 -1.70 -1.21
C MET A 123 -3.62 -0.89 -2.10
N ALA A 124 -2.64 -1.53 -2.75
CA ALA A 124 -1.71 -0.88 -3.67
C ALA A 124 -2.44 -0.26 -4.88
N GLU A 125 -3.43 -0.95 -5.45
CA GLU A 125 -4.24 -0.42 -6.55
C GLU A 125 -5.10 0.78 -6.12
N LEU A 126 -5.65 0.75 -4.91
CA LEU A 126 -6.41 1.89 -4.38
C LEU A 126 -5.51 3.11 -4.19
N VAL A 127 -4.30 2.88 -3.69
CA VAL A 127 -3.27 3.91 -3.55
C VAL A 127 -2.88 4.51 -4.90
N LEU A 128 -2.63 3.67 -5.92
CA LEU A 128 -2.37 4.12 -7.30
C LEU A 128 -3.53 4.97 -7.83
N ALA A 129 -4.78 4.56 -7.60
CA ALA A 129 -5.95 5.31 -8.03
C ALA A 129 -6.07 6.68 -7.32
N ALA A 130 -5.76 6.74 -6.03
CA ALA A 130 -5.78 7.97 -5.24
C ALA A 130 -4.71 8.97 -5.72
N ILE A 131 -3.49 8.49 -6.00
CA ILE A 131 -2.41 9.34 -6.52
C ILE A 131 -2.69 9.81 -7.94
N GLU A 132 -3.24 8.95 -8.80
CA GLU A 132 -3.65 9.35 -10.14
C GLU A 132 -4.77 10.40 -10.12
N ARG A 133 -5.73 10.29 -9.19
CA ARG A 133 -6.74 11.34 -8.97
C ARG A 133 -6.06 12.66 -8.61
N GLU A 134 -5.16 12.66 -7.65
CA GLU A 134 -4.46 13.86 -7.20
C GLU A 134 -3.65 14.50 -8.34
N ARG A 135 -2.91 13.67 -9.10
CA ARG A 135 -2.17 14.09 -10.29
C ARG A 135 -3.07 14.81 -11.31
N ARG A 136 -4.26 14.25 -11.59
CA ARG A 136 -5.23 14.86 -12.50
C ARG A 136 -5.76 16.19 -11.99
N GLN A 137 -6.03 16.29 -10.69
CA GLN A 137 -6.48 17.54 -10.07
C GLN A 137 -5.41 18.63 -10.19
N LEU A 138 -4.17 18.32 -9.83
CA LEU A 138 -3.06 19.27 -9.89
C LEU A 138 -2.76 19.72 -11.34
N ARG A 139 -2.85 18.81 -12.33
CA ARG A 139 -2.74 19.17 -13.76
C ARG A 139 -3.86 20.08 -14.22
N ALA A 140 -5.11 19.79 -13.84
CA ALA A 140 -6.25 20.64 -14.18
C ALA A 140 -6.14 22.06 -13.59
N LEU A 141 -5.44 22.19 -12.45
CA LEU A 141 -5.12 23.47 -11.81
C LEU A 141 -3.85 24.13 -12.35
N GLY A 142 -3.12 23.50 -13.28
CA GLY A 142 -1.85 24.01 -13.80
C GLY A 142 -0.70 24.02 -12.79
N GLN A 143 -0.79 23.24 -11.71
CA GLN A 143 0.20 23.21 -10.62
C GLN A 143 1.36 22.24 -10.90
N ILE A 144 1.14 21.24 -11.76
CA ILE A 144 2.15 20.32 -12.26
C ILE A 144 1.95 20.11 -13.77
N PRO A 145 3.00 19.75 -14.53
CA PRO A 145 2.90 19.47 -15.97
C PRO A 145 2.06 18.22 -16.31
#